data_AF-A0A0C5VHI1-F1
#
_entry.id   AF-A0A0C5VHI1-F1
#
_cell.length_a   1.000
_cell.length_b   1.000
_cell.length_c   1.000
_cell.angle_alpha   90.00
_cell.angle_beta   90.00
_cell.angle_gamma   90.00
#
_symmetry.space_group_name_H-M   'P 1'
#
loop_
_entity.id
_entity.type
_entity.pdbx_description
1 polymer ?
#
loop_
_entity_poly.entity_id
_entity_poly.type
_entity_poly.pdbx_seq_one_letter_code
_entity_poly.pdbx_strand_id
1 'polypeptide(L)'
;MVFLGIEGKVPSTCSWYTRQFTFDSTTDAGKSMLSSLLSMIAQKQKIMIWYSPVDSSLSDSDQTSGCTPETMAKMTGLGVAGL
;
A
#
# COMPACT_ATOMS: atom_id res chain seq x y z
N MET A 1 -7.46 9.77 2.05
CA MET A 1 -6.68 8.52 2.17
C MET A 1 -7.23 7.51 1.19
N VAL A 2 -6.38 6.90 0.37
CA VAL A 2 -6.79 5.92 -0.66
C VAL A 2 -6.19 4.56 -0.32
N PHE A 3 -6.96 3.49 -0.52
CA PHE A 3 -6.53 2.11 -0.27
C PHE A 3 -6.32 1.35 -1.60
N LEU A 4 -5.18 0.68 -1.76
CA LEU A 4 -4.83 -0.11 -2.95
C LEU A 4 -4.59 -1.57 -2.58
N GLY A 5 -5.27 -2.50 -3.25
CA GLY A 5 -5.13 -3.96 -3.06
C GLY A 5 -4.11 -4.61 -4.02
N ILE A 6 -3.36 -5.62 -3.56
CA ILE A 6 -2.51 -6.50 -4.38
C ILE A 6 -2.92 -7.98 -4.27
N GLU A 7 -2.47 -8.80 -5.22
CA GLU A 7 -2.48 -10.26 -5.10
C GLU A 7 -1.25 -10.74 -4.31
N GLY A 8 -1.47 -11.32 -3.13
CA GLY A 8 -0.41 -11.85 -2.25
C GLY A 8 -0.31 -11.14 -0.91
N LYS A 9 0.22 -11.83 0.12
CA LYS A 9 0.48 -11.25 1.44
C LYS A 9 1.79 -10.49 1.43
N VAL A 10 1.75 -9.23 1.86
CA VAL A 10 2.94 -8.43 2.13
C VAL A 10 3.56 -8.90 3.45
N PRO A 11 4.85 -9.31 3.50
CA PRO A 11 5.51 -9.68 4.75
C PRO A 11 5.52 -8.50 5.74
N SER A 12 5.46 -8.80 7.04
CA SER A 12 5.51 -7.78 8.10
C SER A 12 4.41 -6.71 8.00
N THR A 13 3.21 -7.15 7.60
CA THR A 13 2.00 -6.33 7.62
C THR A 13 0.89 -7.06 8.37
N CYS A 14 0.01 -6.28 8.98
CA CYS A 14 -1.16 -6.79 9.68
C CYS A 14 -1.94 -7.82 8.85
N SER A 15 -2.28 -8.97 9.43
CA SER A 15 -2.97 -10.10 8.78
C SER A 15 -4.23 -9.67 7.99
N TRP A 16 -5.02 -8.74 8.54
CA TRP A 16 -6.24 -8.21 7.93
C TRP A 16 -5.99 -7.30 6.71
N TYR A 17 -4.98 -6.43 6.79
CA TYR A 17 -4.62 -5.49 5.73
C TYR A 17 -3.43 -5.97 4.88
N THR A 18 -3.10 -7.27 4.92
CA THR A 18 -1.91 -7.85 4.28
C THR A 18 -1.76 -7.57 2.79
N ARG A 19 -2.85 -7.17 2.15
CA ARG A 19 -2.92 -6.91 0.72
C ARG A 19 -3.13 -5.45 0.39
N GLN A 20 -3.26 -4.58 1.40
CA GLN A 20 -3.72 -3.22 1.22
C GLN A 20 -2.66 -2.21 1.64
N PHE A 21 -2.46 -1.21 0.79
CA PHE A 21 -1.57 -0.07 1.05
C PHE A 21 -2.37 1.22 1.18
N THR A 22 -1.83 2.18 1.92
CA THR A 22 -2.42 3.51 2.09
C THR A 22 -1.47 4.63 1.70
N PHE A 23 -2.02 5.74 1.19
CA PHE A 23 -1.30 6.99 0.99
C PHE A 23 -2.23 8.21 1.08
N ASP A 24 -1.66 9.37 1.36
CA ASP A 24 -2.40 10.62 1.49
C ASP A 24 -2.51 11.38 0.17
N SER A 25 -3.60 11.12 -0.55
CA SER A 25 -3.97 11.79 -1.80
C SER A 25 -4.30 13.29 -1.68
N THR A 26 -4.31 13.87 -0.47
CA THR A 26 -4.52 15.32 -0.30
C THR A 26 -3.24 16.12 -0.48
N THR A 27 -2.08 15.49 -0.29
CA THR A 27 -0.75 16.06 -0.55
C THR A 27 -0.42 16.07 -2.03
N ASP A 28 0.44 16.98 -2.49
CA ASP A 28 0.84 17.01 -3.91
C ASP A 28 1.63 15.77 -4.34
N ALA A 29 2.44 15.21 -3.43
CA ALA A 29 3.08 13.91 -3.62
C ALA A 29 2.04 12.79 -3.78
N GLY A 30 0.99 12.77 -2.95
CA GLY A 30 -0.07 11.78 -3.03
C GLY A 30 -0.95 11.91 -4.27
N LYS A 31 -1.25 13.12 -4.73
CA LYS A 31 -1.93 13.35 -6.01
C LYS A 31 -1.09 12.81 -7.17
N SER A 32 0.21 13.10 -7.17
CA SER A 32 1.14 12.61 -8.18
C SER A 32 1.23 11.08 -8.18
N MET A 33 1.25 10.46 -7.00
CA MET A 33 1.17 9.01 -6.83
C MET A 33 -0.14 8.45 -7.39
N LEU A 34 -1.29 9.04 -7.06
CA LEU A 34 -2.59 8.60 -7.56
C LEU A 34 -2.66 8.68 -9.09
N SER A 35 -2.25 9.78 -9.70
CA SER A 35 -2.25 9.95 -11.15
C SER A 35 -1.35 8.92 -11.84
N SER A 36 -0.16 8.69 -11.29
CA SER A 36 0.79 7.71 -11.80
C SER A 36 0.23 6.28 -11.69
N LEU A 37 -0.34 5.94 -10.54
CA LEU A 37 -0.98 4.65 -10.31
C LEU A 37 -2.14 4.39 -11.29
N LEU A 38 -3.04 5.36 -11.48
CA LEU A 38 -4.16 5.25 -12.42
C LEU A 38 -3.66 5.06 -13.86
N SER A 39 -2.61 5.79 -14.25
CA SER A 39 -2.00 5.66 -15.58
C SER A 39 -1.39 4.27 -15.80
N MET A 40 -0.65 3.74 -14.81
CA MET A 40 -0.07 2.40 -14.89
C MET A 40 -1.15 1.30 -14.97
N ILE A 41 -2.23 1.45 -14.20
CA ILE A 41 -3.39 0.53 -14.24
C ILE A 41 -4.04 0.57 -15.63
N ALA A 42 -4.30 1.77 -16.18
CA ALA A 42 -4.89 1.93 -17.51
C ALA A 42 -4.03 1.29 -18.60
N GLN A 43 -2.70 1.31 -18.44
CA GLN A 43 -1.74 0.70 -19.35
C GLN A 43 -1.46 -0.79 -19.06
N LYS A 44 -2.13 -1.39 -18.06
CA LYS A 44 -1.89 -2.77 -17.61
C LYS A 44 -0.42 -3.07 -17.29
N GLN A 45 0.30 -2.06 -16.78
CA GLN A 45 1.70 -2.22 -16.41
C GLN A 45 1.83 -3.01 -15.11
N LYS A 46 2.95 -3.74 -14.97
CA LYS A 46 3.35 -4.31 -13.68
C LYS A 46 3.81 -3.16 -12.79
N ILE A 47 3.18 -3.01 -11.63
CA ILE A 47 3.45 -1.91 -10.70
C ILE A 47 4.33 -2.44 -9.56
N MET A 48 5.45 -1.76 -9.32
CA MET A 48 6.24 -1.92 -8.09
C MET A 48 5.79 -0.87 -7.08
N ILE A 49 5.57 -1.31 -5.84
CA ILE A 49 5.16 -0.44 -4.73
C ILE A 49 6.28 -0.47 -3.69
N TRP A 50 6.80 0.70 -3.35
CA TRP A 50 7.64 0.89 -2.18
C TRP A 50 6.77 1.33 -1.02
N TYR A 51 6.98 0.72 0.14
CA TYR A 51 6.17 0.97 1.32
C TYR A 51 7.01 0.93 2.58
N SER A 52 6.56 1.65 3.59
CA SER A 52 7.04 1.46 4.96
C SER A 52 6.26 0.31 5.59
N PRO A 53 6.95 -0.73 6.10
CA PRO A 53 6.30 -1.85 6.77
C PRO A 53 5.60 -1.37 8.05
N VAL A 54 4.65 -2.16 8.52
CA VAL A 54 4.00 -1.94 9.80
C VAL A 54 4.91 -2.47 10.91
N ASP A 55 4.70 -2.00 12.14
CA ASP A 55 5.30 -2.60 13.33
C ASP A 55 5.15 -4.13 13.29
N SER A 56 6.28 -4.84 13.34
CA SER A 56 6.34 -6.30 13.28
C SER A 56 5.60 -6.98 14.44
N SER A 57 5.32 -6.28 15.54
CA SER A 57 4.47 -6.80 16.62
C SER A 57 3.00 -6.97 16.22
N LEU A 58 2.58 -6.39 15.08
CA LEU A 58 1.22 -6.45 14.57
C LEU A 58 1.06 -7.40 13.38
N SER A 59 2.11 -8.16 13.00
CA SER A 59 2.09 -9.00 11.77
C SER A 59 1.02 -10.10 11.77
N ASP A 60 0.59 -10.52 12.97
CA ASP A 60 -0.46 -11.53 13.17
C ASP A 60 -1.74 -10.95 13.79
N SER A 61 -1.77 -9.65 14.08
CA SER A 61 -2.98 -8.97 14.53
C SER A 61 -4.01 -8.86 13.40
N ASP A 62 -5.27 -8.78 13.77
CA ASP A 62 -6.43 -8.61 12.92
C ASP A 62 -7.20 -7.34 13.30
N GLN A 63 -8.37 -7.10 12.67
CA GLN A 63 -9.23 -5.94 12.93
C GLN A 63 -9.77 -5.86 14.37
N THR A 64 -9.61 -6.92 15.18
CA THR A 64 -10.03 -6.98 16.58
C THR A 64 -8.89 -6.89 17.58
N SER A 65 -7.64 -7.08 17.13
CA SER A 65 -6.46 -7.26 17.99
C SER A 65 -5.33 -6.26 17.72
N GLY A 66 -5.64 -5.13 17.06
CA GLY A 66 -4.72 -4.00 16.94
C GLY A 66 -4.53 -3.46 15.53
N CYS A 67 -5.13 -4.07 14.51
CA CYS A 67 -5.05 -3.53 13.17
C CYS A 67 -6.09 -2.47 12.88
N THR A 68 -5.62 -1.26 12.63
CA THR A 68 -6.44 -0.13 12.23
C THR A 68 -5.95 0.41 10.87
N PRO A 69 -6.70 1.30 10.21
CA PRO A 69 -6.21 1.99 9.02
C PRO A 69 -4.87 2.73 9.23
N GLU A 70 -4.57 3.12 10.48
CA GLU A 70 -3.31 3.80 10.84
C GLU A 70 -2.11 2.85 10.82
N THR A 71 -2.36 1.56 11.05
CA THR A 71 -1.37 0.48 11.02
C THR A 71 -1.33 -0.22 9.66
N MET A 72 -1.80 0.41 8.59
CA MET A 72 -1.64 -0.10 7.23
C MET A 72 -0.26 0.24 6.68
N ALA A 73 0.26 -0.61 5.79
CA ALA A 73 1.50 -0.31 5.07
C ALA A 73 1.33 0.97 4.25
N LYS A 74 2.20 1.96 4.49
CA LYS A 74 2.10 3.27 3.84
C LYS A 74 2.97 3.28 2.61
N MET A 75 2.40 3.63 1.46
CA MET A 75 3.18 3.78 0.23
C MET A 75 4.15 4.95 0.39
N THR A 76 5.42 4.70 0.08
CA THR A 76 6.48 5.71 0.01
C THR A 76 6.85 6.02 -1.43
N GLY A 77 6.46 5.16 -2.37
CA GLY A 77 6.65 5.38 -3.81
C GLY A 77 6.01 4.29 -4.65
N LEU A 78 6.00 4.51 -5.96
CA LEU A 78 5.54 3.53 -6.95
C LEU A 78 6.28 3.70 -8.28
N GLY A 79 6.37 2.62 -9.05
CA GLY A 79 7.12 2.57 -10.29
C GLY A 79 6.69 1.41 -11.16
N VAL A 80 7.30 1.30 -12.35
CA VAL A 80 7.04 0.20 -13.28
C VAL A 80 8.03 -0.92 -13.03
N ALA A 81 7.52 -2.13 -12.85
CA ALA A 81 8.33 -3.33 -12.68
C ALA A 81 8.83 -3.81 -14.05
N GLY A 82 10.10 -3.58 -14.37
CA GLY A 82 10.74 -4.15 -15.56
C GLY A 82 11.47 -3.16 -16.48
N LEU A 83 12.34 -2.32 -15.93
CA LEU A 83 13.50 -1.78 -16.65
C LEU A 83 14.76 -2.50 -16.19
#